data_AF-A0A946TEX5-F1
#
_entry.id   AF-A0A946TEX5-F1
#
_cell.length_a   1.000
_cell.length_b   1.000
_cell.length_c   1.000
_cell.angle_alpha   90.00
_cell.angle_beta   90.00
_cell.angle_gamma   90.00
#
_symmetry.space_group_name_H-M   'P 1'
#
loop_
_entity.id
_entity.type
_entity.pdbx_description
1 polymer ?
#
loop_
_entity_poly.entity_id
_entity_poly.type
_entity_poly.pdbx_seq_one_letter_code
_entity_poly.pdbx_strand_id
1 'polypeptide(L)' 'MRTHFHVPVFLEEIGPFKTTRFAVQQALAMHRKQPLSDHLEIETYTWDVLPAELKTGDIVDYVSRELEFVMKELQS' A
#
# COMPACT_ATOMS: atom_id res chain seq x y z
N MET A 1 7.03 -9.25 -21.57
CA MET A 1 6.03 -9.70 -20.58
C MET A 1 5.86 -8.60 -19.56
N ARG A 2 4.63 -8.14 -19.29
CA ARG A 2 4.32 -7.21 -18.19
C ARG A 2 3.62 -8.02 -17.11
N THR A 3 4.17 -8.03 -15.91
CA THR A 3 3.59 -8.77 -14.77
C THR A 3 3.18 -7.77 -13.70
N HIS A 4 2.01 -7.97 -13.10
CA HIS A 4 1.50 -7.16 -12.01
C HIS A 4 1.53 -7.99 -10.73
N PHE A 5 2.07 -7.42 -9.66
CA PHE A 5 2.15 -8.05 -8.35
C PHE A 5 1.52 -7.12 -7.32
N HIS A 6 0.77 -7.70 -6.40
CA HIS A 6 0.19 -6.98 -5.27
C HIS A 6 1.17 -7.01 -4.10
N VAL A 7 1.47 -5.83 -3.58
CA VAL A 7 2.47 -5.63 -2.54
C VAL A 7 1.91 -4.64 -1.52
N PRO A 8 2.34 -4.69 -0.25
CA PRO A 8 1.86 -3.76 0.76
C PRO A 8 2.01 -2.31 0.31
N VAL A 9 0.96 -1.50 0.47
CA VAL A 9 0.88 -0.16 -0.13
C VAL A 9 1.92 0.83 0.42
N PHE A 10 2.48 0.55 1.61
CA PHE A 10 3.52 1.36 2.23
C PHE A 10 4.93 1.06 1.71
N LEU A 11 5.15 -0.04 0.96
CA LEU A 11 6.47 -0.37 0.44
C LEU A 11 6.80 0.49 -0.77
N GLU A 12 7.95 1.15 -0.73
CA GLU A 12 8.48 1.93 -1.85
C GLU A 12 9.28 1.07 -2.84
N GLU A 13 9.99 0.07 -2.31
CA GLU A 13 10.91 -0.77 -3.06
C GLU A 13 10.85 -2.22 -2.55
N ILE A 14 11.13 -3.16 -3.45
CA ILE A 14 11.24 -4.60 -3.19
C ILE A 14 12.50 -5.09 -3.90
N GLY A 15 13.56 -5.33 -3.14
CA GLY A 15 14.88 -5.60 -3.69
C GLY A 15 15.28 -4.50 -4.70
N PRO A 16 15.60 -4.83 -5.96
CA PRO A 16 15.99 -3.85 -6.97
C PRO A 16 14.80 -3.12 -7.65
N PHE A 17 13.55 -3.47 -7.31
CA PHE A 17 12.37 -2.95 -7.99
C PHE A 17 11.71 -1.83 -7.19
N LYS A 18 11.28 -0.77 -7.89
CA LYS A 18 10.37 0.24 -7.31
C LYS A 18 8.93 -0.20 -7.44
N THR A 19 8.13 0.09 -6.41
CA THR A 19 6.69 -0.16 -6.43
C THR A 19 5.95 1.01 -7.08
N THR A 20 4.65 0.85 -7.25
CA THR A 20 3.74 1.92 -7.68
C THR A 20 3.18 2.74 -6.51
N ARG A 21 3.83 2.73 -5.34
CA ARG A 21 3.40 3.52 -4.16
C ARG A 21 3.19 4.99 -4.48
N PHE A 22 4.06 5.59 -5.30
CA PHE A 22 3.92 7.00 -5.73
C PHE A 22 2.57 7.25 -6.43
N ALA A 23 2.09 6.30 -7.23
CA ALA A 23 0.82 6.42 -7.95
C ALA A 23 -0.37 6.33 -6.99
N VAL A 24 -0.27 5.49 -5.94
CA VAL A 24 -1.25 5.44 -4.85
C VAL A 24 -1.30 6.78 -4.11
N GLN A 25 -0.16 7.36 -3.75
CA GLN A 25 -0.11 8.69 -3.11
C GLN A 25 -0.72 9.78 -4.00
N GLN A 26 -0.45 9.76 -5.31
CA GLN A 26 -1.08 10.68 -6.26
C GLN A 26 -2.60 10.53 -6.32
N ALA A 27 -3.11 9.29 -6.32
CA ALA A 27 -4.54 9.02 -6.29
C ALA A 27 -5.19 9.49 -4.98
N LEU A 28 -4.56 9.23 -3.83
CA LEU A 28 -5.02 9.70 -2.52
C LEU A 28 -5.01 11.23 -2.43
N ALA A 29 -3.97 11.88 -2.96
CA ALA A 29 -3.90 13.35 -3.01
C ALA A 29 -4.98 13.97 -3.91
N MET A 30 -5.33 13.32 -5.03
CA MET A 30 -6.45 13.72 -5.87
C MET A 30 -7.77 13.57 -5.10
N HIS A 31 -7.99 12.41 -4.49
CA HIS A 31 -9.20 12.12 -3.72
C HIS A 31 -9.39 13.10 -2.54
N ARG A 32 -8.31 13.47 -1.85
CA ARG A 32 -8.35 14.47 -0.77
C ARG A 32 -8.78 15.85 -1.27
N LYS A 33 -8.34 16.26 -2.47
CA LYS A 33 -8.73 17.56 -3.07
C LYS A 33 -10.16 17.55 -3.59
N GLN A 34 -10.61 16.41 -4.09
CA GLN A 34 -11.95 16.21 -4.62
C GLN A 34 -12.44 14.82 -4.18
N PRO A 35 -13.13 14.73 -3.04
CA PRO A 35 -13.64 13.47 -2.53
C PRO A 35 -14.52 12.79 -3.57
N LEU A 36 -14.10 11.60 -4.01
CA LEU A 36 -14.84 10.79 -4.99
C LEU A 36 -15.79 9.78 -4.33
N SER A 37 -15.56 9.46 -3.06
CA SER A 37 -16.25 8.45 -2.26
C SER A 37 -15.99 8.73 -0.78
N ASP A 38 -16.93 8.37 0.09
CA ASP A 38 -16.72 8.41 1.55
C ASP A 38 -16.08 7.11 2.08
N HIS A 39 -15.90 6.11 1.21
CA HIS A 39 -15.37 4.79 1.52
C HIS A 39 -14.12 4.48 0.70
N LEU A 40 -13.08 4.00 1.38
CA LEU A 40 -11.85 3.46 0.81
C LEU A 40 -11.60 2.08 1.42
N GLU A 41 -11.18 1.13 0.59
CA GLU A 41 -10.90 -0.25 0.98
C GLU A 41 -9.42 -0.56 0.75
N ILE A 42 -8.83 -1.36 1.66
CA ILE A 42 -7.47 -1.88 1.55
C ILE A 42 -7.55 -3.40 1.57
N GLU A 43 -7.01 -4.05 0.55
CA GLU A 43 -7.01 -5.51 0.40
C GLU A 43 -5.59 -6.08 0.58
N THR A 44 -5.41 -6.95 1.57
CA THR A 44 -4.13 -7.60 1.87
C THR A 44 -4.25 -9.12 1.65
N TYR A 45 -3.89 -9.61 0.47
CA TYR A 45 -3.93 -11.05 0.15
C TYR A 45 -2.57 -11.64 -0.22
N THR A 46 -1.50 -10.84 -0.17
CA THR A 46 -0.17 -11.30 -0.57
C THR A 46 0.75 -11.63 0.57
N TRP A 47 0.27 -11.51 1.82
CA TRP A 47 1.07 -11.81 3.00
C TRP A 47 1.74 -13.18 2.92
N ASP A 48 0.99 -14.24 2.68
CA ASP A 48 1.53 -15.61 2.73
C ASP A 48 2.65 -15.84 1.71
N VAL A 49 2.62 -15.13 0.57
CA VAL A 49 3.57 -15.28 -0.54
C VAL A 49 4.67 -14.20 -0.58
N LEU A 50 4.65 -13.24 0.35
CA LEU A 50 5.74 -12.27 0.46
C LEU A 50 7.06 -12.98 0.81
N PRO A 51 8.20 -12.55 0.22
CA PRO A 51 9.53 -13.00 0.62
C PRO A 51 9.74 -12.85 2.13
N ALA A 52 10.40 -13.82 2.76
CA ALA A 52 10.58 -13.85 4.22
C ALA A 52 11.31 -12.60 4.76
N GLU A 53 12.28 -12.08 4.01
CA GLU A 53 13.00 -10.83 4.31
C GLU A 53 12.10 -9.59 4.38
N LEU A 54 10.93 -9.64 3.74
CA LEU A 54 9.93 -8.57 3.75
C LEU A 54 8.81 -8.82 4.75
N LYS A 55 8.91 -9.83 5.62
CA LYS A 55 7.94 -10.13 6.68
C LYS A 55 8.55 -9.79 8.04
N THR A 56 8.49 -8.52 8.43
CA THR A 56 9.14 -8.03 9.66
C THR A 56 8.23 -8.06 10.91
N GLY A 57 7.12 -8.78 10.85
CA GLY A 57 6.07 -8.82 11.88
C GLY A 57 5.00 -9.85 11.53
N ASP A 58 3.82 -9.75 12.13
CA ASP A 58 2.66 -10.57 11.76
C ASP A 58 1.74 -9.87 10.74
N ILE A 59 0.67 -10.55 10.31
CA ILE A 59 -0.29 -9.99 9.36
C ILE A 59 -1.06 -8.78 9.94
N VAL A 60 -1.29 -8.76 11.25
CA VAL A 60 -1.99 -7.66 11.92
C VAL A 60 -1.13 -6.41 11.89
N ASP A 61 0.17 -6.54 12.12
CA ASP A 61 1.13 -5.44 11.99
C ASP A 61 1.13 -4.86 10.56
N TYR A 62 1.04 -5.71 9.54
CA TYR A 62 1.02 -5.27 8.14
C TYR A 62 -0.25 -4.53 7.79
N VAL A 63 -1.41 -5.08 8.13
CA VAL A 63 -2.70 -4.42 7.89
C VAL A 63 -2.75 -3.09 8.63
N SER A 64 -2.29 -3.05 9.89
CA SER A 64 -2.19 -1.81 10.68
C SER A 64 -1.33 -0.76 9.96
N ARG A 65 -0.15 -1.16 9.46
CA ARG A 65 0.74 -0.25 8.72
C ARG A 65 0.16 0.25 7.41
N GLU A 66 -0.59 -0.58 6.69
CA GLU A 66 -1.28 -0.15 5.45
C GLU A 66 -2.34 0.91 5.77
N LEU A 67 -3.14 0.68 6.80
CA LEU A 67 -4.14 1.65 7.27
C LEU A 67 -3.48 2.95 7.73
N GLU A 68 -2.46 2.87 8.58
CA GLU A 68 -1.71 4.05 9.08
C GLU A 68 -1.13 4.87 7.93
N PHE A 69 -0.52 4.20 6.94
CA PHE A 69 0.03 4.85 5.76
C PHE A 69 -1.05 5.60 4.98
N VAL A 70 -2.15 4.93 4.63
CA VAL A 70 -3.24 5.55 3.84
C VAL A 70 -3.89 6.70 4.62
N MET A 71 -4.15 6.53 5.91
CA MET A 71 -4.72 7.57 6.77
C MET A 71 -3.81 8.80 6.84
N LYS A 72 -2.49 8.60 6.95
CA LYS A 72 -1.53 9.70 6.93
C LYS A 72 -1.56 10.45 5.59
N GLU A 73 -1.58 9.74 4.47
CA GLU A 73 -1.65 10.36 3.13
C GLU A 73 -2.97 11.14 2.92
N LEU A 74 -4.09 10.68 3.50
CA LEU A 74 -5.37 11.41 3.45
C LEU A 74 -5.41 12.66 4.33
N GLN A 75 -4.61 12.72 5.39
CA GLN A 75 -4.54 13.84 6.33
C GLN A 75 -3.44 14.87 6.02
N SER A 76 -2.47 14.52 5.16
CA SER A 76 -1.31 15.35 4.81
C SER A 76 -1.62 16.50 3.85
#